data_AF-A0A7C7IQT6-F1
#
_entry.id   AF-A0A7C7IQT6-F1
#
_cell.length_a   1.000
_cell.length_b   1.000
_cell.length_c   1.000
_cell.angle_alpha   90.00
_cell.angle_beta   90.00
_cell.angle_gamma   90.00
#
_symmetry.space_group_name_H-M   'P 1'
#
loop_
_entity.id
_entity.type
_entity.pdbx_description
1 polymer ?
#
loop_
_entity_poly.entity_id
_entity_poly.type
_entity_poly.pdbx_seq_one_letter_code
_entity_poly.pdbx_strand_id
1 'polypeptide(L)'
;MLACLDLEGVLLPEIWIAFAEKTGIEQLRLTTREIPDYDELMQGRLKILEKNNLKLIDIQNVIKTLSPLEGAIDFLDWLKSEFQVIILS
;
A
#
# COMPACT_ATOMS: atom_id res chain seq x y z
N MET A 1 -27.35 0.24 -1.62
CA MET A 1 -26.52 1.24 -0.90
C MET A 1 -25.07 0.96 -1.27
N LEU A 2 -24.23 1.99 -1.38
CA LEU A 2 -22.82 1.87 -1.78
C LEU A 2 -21.91 2.06 -0.57
N ALA A 3 -20.81 1.31 -0.51
CA ALA A 3 -19.74 1.52 0.44
C ALA A 3 -18.42 1.68 -0.34
N CYS A 4 -17.76 2.82 -0.17
CA CYS A 4 -16.44 3.09 -0.74
C CYS A 4 -15.39 2.96 0.36
N LEU A 5 -14.36 2.15 0.11
CA LEU A 5 -13.27 1.90 1.06
C LEU A 5 -11.94 2.32 0.46
N ASP A 6 -11.08 2.87 1.31
CA ASP A 6 -9.65 2.87 1.05
C ASP A 6 -9.08 1.44 1.18
N LEU A 7 -7.90 1.20 0.63
CA LEU A 7 -7.24 -0.09 0.63
C LEU A 7 -6.19 -0.18 1.74
N GLU A 8 -5.22 0.73 1.72
CA GLU A 8 -4.09 0.76 2.65
C GLU A 8 -4.56 1.32 4.01
N GLY A 9 -4.12 0.72 5.11
CA GLY A 9 -4.56 1.06 6.46
C GLY A 9 -5.98 0.58 6.83
N VAL A 10 -6.78 0.10 5.86
CA VAL A 10 -8.14 -0.42 6.09
C VAL A 10 -8.21 -1.93 5.87
N LEU A 11 -7.79 -2.40 4.69
CA LEU A 11 -7.83 -3.82 4.33
C LEU A 11 -6.43 -4.43 4.27
N LEU A 12 -5.44 -3.64 3.86
CA LEU A 12 -4.04 -4.05 3.75
C LEU A 12 -3.14 -3.11 4.58
N PRO A 13 -1.96 -3.58 5.01
CA PRO A 13 -0.93 -2.69 5.53
C PRO A 13 -0.44 -1.73 4.43
N GLU A 14 0.15 -0.61 4.86
CA GLU A 14 0.83 0.37 4.00
C GLU A 14 1.96 -0.31 3.19
N ILE A 15 1.79 -0.38 1.87
CA ILE A 15 2.64 -1.14 0.95
C ILE A 15 4.06 -0.59 0.99
N TRP A 16 4.24 0.73 0.93
CA TRP A 16 5.57 1.34 0.90
C TRP A 16 6.33 1.18 2.21
N ILE A 17 5.63 1.18 3.36
CA ILE A 17 6.24 0.91 4.66
C ILE A 17 6.69 -0.54 4.74
N ALA A 18 5.82 -1.49 4.35
CA ALA A 18 6.16 -2.90 4.33
C ALA A 18 7.29 -3.21 3.32
N PHE A 19 7.30 -2.50 2.18
CA PHE A 19 8.36 -2.59 1.20
C PHE A 19 9.69 -2.08 1.73
N ALA A 20 9.69 -0.96 2.45
CA ALA A 20 10.87 -0.44 3.14
C ALA A 20 11.41 -1.42 4.18
N GLU A 21 10.54 -2.07 4.96
CA GLU A 21 10.93 -3.07 5.96
C GLU A 21 11.52 -4.33 5.34
N LYS A 22 10.93 -4.84 4.25
CA LYS A 22 11.41 -6.04 3.55
C LYS A 22 12.74 -5.80 2.82
N THR A 23 12.94 -4.61 2.27
CA THR A 23 14.16 -4.26 1.52
C THR A 23 15.24 -3.63 2.41
N GLY A 24 14.90 -3.19 3.61
CA GLY A 24 15.80 -2.45 4.51
C GLY A 24 16.04 -0.99 4.09
N ILE A 25 15.25 -0.44 3.16
CA ILE A 25 15.44 0.90 2.61
C ILE A 25 14.54 1.89 3.35
N GLU A 26 15.03 2.48 4.44
CA GLU A 26 14.22 3.35 5.32
C GLU A 26 13.61 4.55 4.61
N GLN A 27 14.24 5.06 3.55
CA GLN A 27 13.77 6.20 2.76
C GLN A 27 12.41 5.94 2.09
N LEU A 28 12.05 4.67 1.87
CA LEU A 28 10.74 4.30 1.31
C LEU A 28 9.61 4.39 2.34
N ARG A 29 9.92 4.59 3.64
CA ARG A 29 8.92 4.81 4.69
C ARG A 29 8.31 6.22 4.67
N LEU A 30 8.89 7.15 3.91
CA LEU A 30 8.37 8.51 3.81
C LEU A 30 6.94 8.48 3.25
N THR A 31 6.07 9.26 3.90
CA THR A 31 4.66 9.44 3.58
C THR A 31 4.38 10.90 3.23
N THR A 32 3.13 11.20 2.92
CA THR A 32 2.68 12.57 2.67
C THR A 32 2.73 13.48 3.90
N ARG A 33 2.94 12.91 5.11
CA ARG A 33 3.21 13.70 6.32
C ARG A 33 4.58 14.34 6.30
N GLU A 34 5.57 13.66 5.73
CA GLU A 34 6.94 14.15 5.60
C GLU A 34 7.15 14.94 4.30
N ILE A 35 6.55 14.47 3.20
CA ILE A 35 6.60 15.12 1.88
C ILE A 35 5.16 15.38 1.40
N PRO A 36 4.60 16.58 1.66
CA PRO A 36 3.19 16.87 1.35
C PRO A 36 2.82 16.79 -0.13
N ASP A 37 3.78 17.04 -1.02
CA ASP A 37 3.59 16.95 -2.47
C ASP A 37 3.69 15.48 -2.92
N TYR A 38 2.58 14.94 -3.41
CA TYR A 38 2.49 13.54 -3.85
C TYR A 38 3.39 13.25 -5.05
N ASP A 39 3.50 14.18 -6.00
CA ASP A 39 4.36 14.02 -7.17
C ASP A 39 5.82 14.01 -6.75
N GLU A 40 6.22 14.89 -5.84
CA GLU A 40 7.58 14.91 -5.27
C GLU A 40 7.90 13.58 -4.56
N LEU A 41 6.99 13.09 -3.72
CA LEU A 41 7.13 11.82 -3.02
C LEU A 41 7.32 10.65 -3.99
N MET A 42 6.48 10.57 -5.03
CA MET A 42 6.55 9.48 -6.02
C MET A 42 7.82 9.54 -6.86
N GLN A 43 8.24 10.74 -7.29
CA GLN A 43 9.53 10.92 -7.97
C GLN A 43 10.71 10.51 -7.08
N GLY A 44 10.65 10.83 -5.78
CA GLY A 44 11.63 10.39 -4.79
C GLY A 44 11.72 8.87 -4.70
N ARG A 45 10.57 8.19 -4.58
CA ARG A 45 10.48 6.71 -4.53
C ARG A 45 11.06 6.07 -5.78
N LEU A 46 10.73 6.58 -6.97
CA LEU A 46 11.26 6.05 -8.24
C LEU A 46 12.79 6.17 -8.32
N LYS A 47 13.36 7.30 -7.91
CA LYS A 47 14.81 7.50 -7.84
C LYS A 47 15.48 6.52 -6.88
N ILE A 48 14.85 6.24 -5.74
CA ILE A 48 15.36 5.26 -4.76
C ILE A 48 15.33 3.85 -5.37
N LEU A 49 14.24 3.47 -6.03
CA LEU A 49 14.13 2.16 -6.70
C LEU A 49 15.22 2.00 -7.78
N GLU A 50 15.42 3.01 -8.62
CA GLU A 50 16.44 3.01 -9.66
C GLU A 50 17.86 2.87 -9.07
N LYS A 51 18.17 3.64 -8.01
CA LYS A 51 19.47 3.59 -7.33
C LYS A 51 19.77 2.22 -6.72
N ASN A 52 18.73 1.50 -6.26
CA ASN A 52 18.86 0.16 -5.69
C ASN A 52 18.63 -0.96 -6.72
N ASN A 53 18.49 -0.62 -8.01
CA ASN A 53 18.22 -1.55 -9.10
C ASN A 53 16.99 -2.47 -8.87
N LEU A 54 15.98 -1.92 -8.18
CA LEU A 54 14.72 -2.60 -7.89
C LEU A 54 13.76 -2.44 -9.06
N LYS A 55 13.24 -3.55 -9.56
CA LYS A 55 12.33 -3.62 -10.70
C LYS A 55 10.89 -3.83 -10.23
N LEU A 56 9.95 -3.67 -11.16
CA LEU A 56 8.54 -3.96 -10.91
C LEU A 56 8.30 -5.37 -10.34
N ILE A 57 9.08 -6.36 -10.78
CA ILE A 57 8.98 -7.73 -10.27
C ILE A 57 9.33 -7.82 -8.78
N ASP A 58 10.29 -7.02 -8.31
CA ASP A 58 10.70 -7.00 -6.90
C ASP A 58 9.59 -6.40 -6.03
N ILE A 59 8.95 -5.33 -6.52
CA ILE A 59 7.77 -4.72 -5.91
C ILE A 59 6.64 -5.75 -5.81
N GLN A 60 6.32 -6.43 -6.91
CA GLN A 60 5.29 -7.47 -6.93
C GLN A 60 5.62 -8.63 -5.99
N ASN A 61 6.87 -9.04 -5.91
CA ASN A 61 7.30 -10.11 -5.01
C ASN A 61 7.08 -9.74 -3.55
N VAL A 62 7.38 -8.49 -3.16
CA VAL A 62 7.10 -8.02 -1.81
C VAL A 62 5.60 -7.91 -1.54
N ILE A 63 4.83 -7.32 -2.46
CA ILE A 63 3.37 -7.18 -2.32
C ILE A 63 2.70 -8.54 -2.14
N LYS A 64 3.15 -9.58 -2.84
CA LYS A 64 2.64 -10.96 -2.68
C LYS A 64 2.85 -11.54 -1.29
N THR A 65 3.79 -11.00 -0.51
CA THR A 65 4.01 -11.43 0.88
C THR A 65 3.12 -10.69 1.88
N LEU A 66 2.44 -9.63 1.45
CA LEU A 66 1.50 -8.90 2.29
C LEU A 66 0.24 -9.72 2.47
N SER A 67 -0.27 -9.72 3.69
CA SER A 67 -1.55 -10.34 4.03
C SER A 67 -2.54 -9.24 4.42
N PRO A 68 -3.85 -9.46 4.21
CA PRO A 68 -4.87 -8.59 4.76
C PRO A 68 -4.70 -8.39 6.26
N LEU A 69 -5.13 -7.23 6.76
CA LEU A 69 -5.19 -6.98 8.20
C LEU A 69 -6.11 -8.00 8.88
N GLU A 70 -5.86 -8.25 10.17
CA GLU A 70 -6.67 -9.18 10.95
C GLU A 70 -8.15 -8.76 10.91
N GLY A 71 -9.03 -9.70 10.55
CA GLY A 71 -10.47 -9.44 10.39
C GLY A 71 -10.87 -8.68 9.12
N ALA A 72 -9.93 -8.23 8.28
CA ALA A 72 -10.26 -7.48 7.06
C ALA A 72 -11.07 -8.30 6.05
N ILE A 73 -10.81 -9.60 5.96
CA ILE A 73 -11.55 -10.50 5.07
C ILE A 73 -12.99 -10.66 5.56
N ASP A 74 -13.17 -10.99 6.84
CA ASP A 74 -14.50 -11.15 7.45
C ASP A 74 -15.31 -9.84 7.37
N PHE A 75 -14.66 -8.70 7.60
CA PHE A 75 -15.26 -7.38 7.44
C PHE A 75 -15.73 -7.14 6.00
N LEU A 76 -14.87 -7.42 5.01
CA LEU A 76 -15.20 -7.22 3.61
C LEU A 76 -16.34 -8.14 3.15
N ASP A 77 -16.37 -9.38 3.62
CA ASP A 77 -17.42 -10.34 3.29
C ASP A 77 -18.76 -9.93 3.90
N TRP A 78 -18.77 -9.47 5.16
CA TRP A 78 -19.95 -8.86 5.76
C TRP A 78 -20.40 -7.60 5.00
N LEU A 79 -19.48 -6.71 4.66
CA LEU A 79 -19.85 -5.47 3.98
C LEU A 79 -20.45 -5.73 2.60
N LYS A 80 -19.98 -6.76 1.89
CA LYS A 80 -20.54 -7.21 0.61
C LYS A 80 -21.93 -7.84 0.72
N SER A 81 -22.33 -8.38 1.89
CA SER A 81 -23.69 -8.90 2.07
C SER A 81 -24.72 -7.77 2.16
N GLU A 82 -24.32 -6.61 2.67
CA GLU A 82 -25.20 -5.48 2.93
C GLU A 82 -25.09 -4.35 1.86
N PHE A 83 -23.94 -4.25 1.18
CA PHE A 83 -23.62 -3.13 0.29
C PHE A 83 -22.92 -3.58 -1.01
N GLN A 84 -23.02 -2.72 -2.03
CA GLN A 84 -22.08 -2.76 -3.15
C GLN A 84 -20.78 -2.07 -2.73
N VAL A 85 -19.68 -2.82 -2.72
CA VAL A 85 -18.37 -2.35 -2.24
C VAL A 85 -17.48 -1.92 -3.40
N ILE A 86 -16.89 -0.72 -3.30
CA ILE A 86 -15.94 -0.15 -4.27
C ILE A 86 -14.66 0.22 -3.50
N ILE A 87 -13.49 -0.10 -4.07
CA ILE A 87 -12.20 0.36 -3.55
C ILE A 87 -11.81 1.66 -4.25
N LEU A 88 -11.47 2.69 -3.47
CA LEU A 88 -10.96 3.98 -3.94
C LEU A 88 -9.66 4.26 -3.17
N SER A 89 -8.54 4.23 -3.89
CA SER A 89 -7.18 4.41 -3.37
C SER A 89 -6.39 5.28 -4.35
#